data_AF-A0A9E5GQW0-F1
#
_entry.id   AF-A0A9E5GQW0-F1
#
_cell.length_a   1.000
_cell.length_b   1.000
_cell.length_c   1.000
_cell.angle_alpha   90.00
_cell.angle_beta   90.00
_cell.angle_gamma   90.00
#
_symmetry.space_group_name_H-M   'P 1'
#
loop_
_entity.id
_entity.type
_entity.pdbx_description
1 polymer ?
#
loop_
_entity_poly.entity_id
_entity_poly.type
_entity_poly.pdbx_seq_one_letter_code
_entity_poly.pdbx_strand_id
1 'polypeptide(L)'
;MDITIQEDGNKLYEATRKPKKNIMLQEFSVTTTEALLTYLAFAKNYDYQINIYQVAIEPHVRNLIDFLNNVGANITLNVDHSIIVKPSHIKIKESDFIILGDYIEA
;
A
#
# COMPACT_ATOMS: atom_id res chain seq x y z
N MET A 1 -3.45 6.62 11.20
CA MET A 1 -2.12 6.24 11.69
C MET A 1 -1.52 7.51 12.24
N ASP A 2 -0.95 7.43 13.43
CA ASP A 2 -0.28 8.58 14.02
C ASP A 2 1.21 8.36 13.83
N ILE A 3 1.92 9.39 13.41
CA ILE A 3 3.34 9.35 13.07
C ILE A 3 4.07 10.33 13.97
N THR A 4 5.17 9.90 14.58
CA THR A 4 6.06 10.79 15.33
C THR A 4 7.35 10.98 14.54
N ILE A 5 7.88 12.21 14.59
CA ILE A 5 9.11 12.63 13.91
C ILE A 5 10.24 12.58 14.93
N GLN A 6 11.33 11.88 14.61
CA GLN A 6 12.58 11.98 15.36
C GLN A 6 13.55 12.85 14.56
N GLU A 7 13.96 13.99 15.11
CA GLU A 7 14.93 14.89 14.47
C GLU A 7 16.34 14.55 14.94
N ASP A 8 17.04 13.70 14.18
CA ASP A 8 18.47 13.41 14.38
C ASP A 8 19.22 13.43 13.03
N GLY A 9 19.24 14.58 12.35
CA GLY A 9 19.91 14.81 11.08
C GLY A 9 19.27 14.15 9.84
N ASN A 10 18.65 12.98 10.02
CA ASN A 10 17.76 12.31 9.08
C ASN A 10 16.33 12.32 9.65
N LYS A 11 15.36 12.81 8.87
CA LYS A 11 13.94 12.80 9.27
C LYS A 11 13.38 11.38 9.13
N LEU A 12 13.45 10.60 10.20
CA LEU A 12 12.82 9.29 10.31
C LEU A 12 11.43 9.44 10.93
N TYR A 13 10.47 8.72 10.35
CA TYR A 13 9.06 8.75 10.73
C TYR A 13 8.67 7.39 11.31
N GLU A 14 8.14 7.37 12.52
CA GLU A 14 7.72 6.14 13.20
C GLU A 14 6.19 6.10 13.34
N ALA A 15 5.60 4.97 12.96
CA ALA A 15 4.18 4.71 13.17
C ALA A 15 3.91 4.36 14.64
N THR A 16 3.29 5.27 15.40
CA THR A 16 3.07 5.10 16.85
C THR A 16 1.74 4.46 17.21
N ARG A 17 0.83 4.34 16.25
CA ARG A 17 -0.48 3.69 16.45
C ARG A 17 -0.80 2.70 15.33
N LYS A 18 -1.61 1.70 15.70
CA LYS A 18 -2.20 0.77 14.73
C LYS A 18 -2.98 1.54 13.65
N PRO A 19 -2.94 1.09 12.39
CA PRO A 19 -3.73 1.70 11.32
C PRO A 19 -5.23 1.61 11.59
N LYS A 20 -6.01 2.61 11.18
CA LYS A 20 -7.48 2.56 11.32
C LYS A 20 -8.05 1.49 10.40
N LYS A 21 -9.16 0.84 10.79
CA LYS A 21 -9.87 -0.15 9.95
C LYS A 21 -10.38 0.44 8.64
N ASN A 22 -10.78 1.70 8.67
CA ASN A 22 -11.29 2.43 7.52
C ASN A 22 -10.46 3.70 7.34
N ILE A 23 -9.94 3.91 6.14
CA ILE A 23 -9.11 5.06 5.77
C ILE A 23 -9.74 5.71 4.55
N MET A 24 -10.14 6.98 4.65
CA MET A 24 -10.64 7.77 3.52
C MET A 24 -9.55 8.77 3.14
N LEU A 25 -9.07 8.71 1.90
CA LEU A 25 -8.18 9.74 1.36
C LEU A 25 -8.98 11.00 1.03
N GLN A 26 -8.38 12.18 1.21
CA GLN A 26 -9.06 13.44 0.90
C GLN A 26 -9.15 13.68 -0.61
N GLU A 27 -8.19 13.14 -1.36
CA GLU A 27 -8.06 13.26 -2.80
C GLU A 27 -7.48 11.97 -3.39
N PHE A 28 -7.65 11.79 -4.69
CA PHE A 28 -6.96 10.74 -5.42
C PHE A 28 -5.47 11.11 -5.50
N SER A 29 -4.64 10.38 -4.77
CA SER A 29 -3.19 10.59 -4.73
C SER A 29 -2.46 9.26 -4.95
N VAL A 30 -1.76 9.15 -6.08
CA VAL A 30 -0.95 7.99 -6.45
C VAL A 30 0.06 7.68 -5.36
N THR A 31 0.95 8.63 -5.05
CA THR A 31 2.05 8.43 -4.10
C THR A 31 1.54 8.10 -2.69
N THR A 32 0.44 8.71 -2.27
CA THR A 32 -0.17 8.39 -0.96
C THR A 32 -0.70 6.97 -0.94
N THR A 33 -1.34 6.53 -2.03
CA THR A 33 -1.84 5.16 -2.18
C THR A 33 -0.68 4.16 -2.12
N GLU A 34 0.38 4.38 -2.90
CA GLU A 34 1.56 3.50 -2.96
C GLU A 34 2.27 3.40 -1.60
N ALA A 35 2.47 4.54 -0.92
CA ALA A 35 3.10 4.57 0.40
C ALA A 35 2.28 3.80 1.44
N LEU A 36 0.95 3.96 1.43
CA LEU A 36 0.05 3.22 2.33
C LEU A 36 0.11 1.72 2.04
N LEU A 37 0.04 1.31 0.78
CA LEU A 37 0.10 -0.11 0.40
C LEU A 37 1.41 -0.75 0.83
N THR A 38 2.53 -0.07 0.58
CA THR A 38 3.87 -0.56 0.95
C THR A 38 4.00 -0.72 2.46
N TYR A 39 3.51 0.25 3.24
CA TYR A 39 3.52 0.15 4.70
C TYR A 39 2.61 -0.97 5.22
N LEU A 40 1.37 -1.05 4.70
CA LEU A 40 0.36 -1.97 5.22
C LEU A 40 0.63 -3.42 4.84
N ALA A 41 1.13 -3.70 3.63
CA ALA A 41 1.25 -5.06 3.08
C ALA A 41 1.81 -6.10 4.07
N PHE A 42 2.82 -5.72 4.85
CA PHE A 42 3.51 -6.59 5.80
C PHE A 42 3.64 -6.00 7.21
N ALA A 43 2.83 -4.99 7.55
CA ALA A 43 2.88 -4.39 8.89
C ALA A 43 2.45 -5.42 9.94
N LYS A 44 3.28 -5.61 10.97
CA LYS A 44 3.04 -6.60 12.04
C LYS A 44 2.21 -6.05 13.21
N ASN A 45 1.84 -4.77 13.16
CA ASN A 45 1.16 -4.10 14.25
C ASN A 45 -0.39 -4.21 14.17
N TYR A 46 -0.95 -4.96 13.23
CA TYR A 46 -2.39 -5.21 13.12
C TYR A 46 -2.71 -6.62 12.62
N ASP A 47 -3.93 -7.09 12.93
CA ASP A 47 -4.43 -8.45 12.68
C ASP A 47 -5.86 -8.45 12.08
N TYR A 48 -6.30 -7.33 11.53
CA TYR A 48 -7.62 -7.14 10.91
C TYR A 48 -7.54 -6.59 9.49
N GLN A 49 -8.63 -6.77 8.73
CA GLN A 49 -8.80 -6.14 7.42
C GLN A 49 -8.87 -4.62 7.52
N ILE A 50 -8.21 -3.93 6.59
CA ILE A 50 -8.26 -2.48 6.40
C ILE A 50 -8.92 -2.18 5.06
N ASN A 51 -9.88 -1.26 5.05
CA ASN A 51 -10.52 -0.72 3.86
C ASN A 51 -10.00 0.70 3.63
N ILE A 52 -9.48 0.95 2.42
CA ILE A 52 -9.00 2.25 1.98
C ILE A 52 -9.92 2.72 0.87
N TYR A 53 -10.44 3.94 0.99
CA TYR A 53 -11.40 4.53 0.06
C TYR A 53 -10.79 5.73 -0.66
N GLN A 54 -11.31 6.01 -1.86
CA GLN A 54 -10.88 7.12 -2.71
C GLN A 54 -9.40 6.98 -3.14
N VAL A 55 -9.01 5.74 -3.49
CA VAL A 55 -7.64 5.43 -3.92
C VAL A 55 -7.42 5.71 -5.40
N ALA A 56 -6.17 5.99 -5.75
CA ALA A 56 -5.71 6.06 -7.12
C ALA A 56 -5.67 4.64 -7.73
N ILE A 57 -6.01 4.49 -9.02
CA ILE A 57 -6.17 3.19 -9.71
C ILE A 57 -5.39 3.10 -11.03
N GLU A 58 -4.41 3.97 -11.18
CA GLU A 58 -3.51 4.10 -12.32
C GLU A 58 -2.73 2.79 -12.55
N PRO A 59 -2.24 2.55 -13.79
CA PRO A 59 -1.54 1.30 -14.13
C PRO A 59 -0.37 0.97 -13.20
N HIS A 60 0.42 1.97 -12.80
CA HIS A 60 1.56 1.79 -11.89
C HIS A 60 1.13 1.40 -10.46
N VAL A 61 -0.01 1.90 -9.97
CA VAL A 61 -0.58 1.47 -8.68
C VAL A 61 -0.99 -0.01 -8.74
N ARG A 62 -1.62 -0.43 -9.85
CA ARG A 62 -2.00 -1.84 -10.07
C ARG A 62 -0.78 -2.74 -10.14
N ASN A 63 0.27 -2.32 -10.85
CA ASN A 63 1.53 -3.07 -10.94
C ASN A 63 2.20 -3.21 -9.57
N LEU A 64 2.18 -2.17 -8.73
CA LEU A 64 2.65 -2.29 -7.35
C LEU A 64 1.83 -3.30 -6.53
N ILE A 65 0.50 -3.30 -6.67
CA ILE A 65 -0.36 -4.28 -6.00
C ILE A 65 -0.02 -5.71 -6.44
N ASP A 66 0.18 -5.93 -7.75
CA ASP A 66 0.55 -7.24 -8.30
C ASP A 66 1.91 -7.69 -7.76
N PHE A 67 2.90 -6.79 -7.73
CA PHE A 67 4.21 -7.04 -7.14
C PHE A 67 4.10 -7.46 -5.67
N LEU A 68 3.40 -6.66 -4.85
CA LEU A 68 3.24 -6.94 -3.42
C LEU A 68 2.52 -8.28 -3.20
N ASN A 69 1.48 -8.57 -3.98
CA ASN A 69 0.75 -9.83 -3.93
C ASN A 69 1.61 -11.03 -4.35
N ASN A 70 2.54 -10.85 -5.31
CA ASN A 70 3.55 -11.84 -5.68
C ASN A 70 4.55 -12.12 -4.54
N VAL A 71 4.85 -11.12 -3.70
CA VAL A 71 5.69 -11.26 -2.51
C VAL A 71 4.91 -11.83 -1.29
N GLY A 72 3.60 -12.09 -1.46
CA GLY A 72 2.77 -12.75 -0.44
C GLY A 72 1.76 -11.83 0.24
N ALA A 73 1.64 -10.58 -0.20
CA ALA A 73 0.59 -9.70 0.29
C ALA A 73 -0.82 -10.22 -0.04
N ASN A 74 -1.81 -9.69 0.66
CA ASN A 74 -3.24 -9.94 0.41
C ASN A 74 -3.95 -8.60 0.22
N ILE A 75 -3.83 -8.07 -0.99
CA ILE A 75 -4.36 -6.77 -1.41
C ILE A 75 -5.35 -7.00 -2.54
N THR A 76 -6.56 -6.45 -2.41
CA THR A 76 -7.61 -6.49 -3.45
C THR A 76 -8.00 -5.07 -3.81
N LEU A 77 -7.87 -4.71 -5.08
CA LEU A 77 -8.41 -3.47 -5.64
C LEU A 77 -9.80 -3.74 -6.21
N ASN A 78 -10.80 -2.97 -5.74
CA ASN A 78 -12.17 -3.03 -6.24
C ASN A 78 -12.39 -1.98 -7.35
N VAL A 79 -13.48 -2.14 -8.10
CA VAL A 79 -13.85 -1.24 -9.21
C VAL A 79 -14.28 0.16 -8.74
N ASP A 80 -14.65 0.30 -7.46
CA ASP A 80 -15.20 1.52 -6.87
C ASP A 80 -14.15 2.43 -6.22
N HIS A 81 -12.88 2.35 -6.67
CA HIS A 81 -11.76 3.08 -6.06
C HIS A 81 -11.58 2.77 -4.56
N SER A 82 -11.85 1.52 -4.16
CA SER A 82 -11.52 1.02 -2.83
C SER A 82 -10.48 -0.10 -2.90
N ILE A 83 -9.61 -0.13 -1.89
CA ILE A 83 -8.64 -1.21 -1.69
C ILE A 83 -8.91 -1.89 -0.35
N ILE A 84 -8.86 -3.21 -0.36
CA ILE A 84 -8.89 -4.05 0.84
C ILE A 84 -7.50 -4.61 1.06
N VAL A 85 -6.92 -4.37 2.24
CA VAL A 85 -5.66 -4.98 2.68
C VAL A 85 -5.94 -5.89 3.87
N LYS A 86 -5.55 -7.16 3.77
CA LYS A 86 -5.65 -8.14 4.86
C LYS A 86 -4.27 -8.42 5.45
N PRO A 87 -4.18 -8.75 6.76
CA PRO A 87 -2.92 -9.17 7.36
C PRO A 87 -2.32 -10.34 6.59
N SER A 88 -1.03 -10.24 6.31
CA SER A 88 -0.31 -11.23 5.53
C SER A 88 1.16 -11.29 5.95
N HIS A 89 1.90 -12.25 5.41
CA HIS A 89 3.33 -12.41 5.66
C HIS A 89 4.05 -12.62 4.35
N ILE A 90 5.32 -12.25 4.31
CA ILE A 90 6.17 -12.46 3.14
C ILE A 90 6.21 -13.95 2.83
N LYS A 91 5.78 -14.28 1.61
CA LYS A 91 5.81 -15.61 1.02
C LYS A 91 5.88 -15.44 -0.49
N ILE A 92 7.11 -15.45 -0.99
CA ILE A 92 7.41 -15.25 -2.41
C ILE A 92 6.69 -16.34 -3.22
N LYS A 93 5.73 -15.94 -4.04
CA LYS A 93 4.99 -16.80 -4.97
C LYS A 93 5.71 -16.87 -6.32
N GLU A 94 6.23 -15.73 -6.77
CA GLU A 94 7.02 -15.57 -7.99
C GLU A 94 8.27 -14.76 -7.66
N SER A 95 9.45 -15.22 -8.09
CA SER A 95 10.73 -14.55 -7.85
C SER A 95 11.01 -13.41 -8.82
N ASP A 96 10.36 -13.45 -9.98
CA ASP A 96 10.55 -12.51 -11.07
C ASP A 96 9.31 -11.62 -11.20
N PHE A 97 9.52 -10.37 -11.60
CA PHE A 97 8.44 -9.41 -11.79
C PHE A 97 8.75 -8.50 -12.97
N ILE A 98 7.72 -8.25 -13.79
CA ILE A 98 7.82 -7.37 -14.95
C ILE A 98 7.21 -6.03 -14.58
N ILE A 99 8.03 -4.98 -14.65
CA ILE A 99 7.58 -3.59 -14.54
C ILE A 99 6.82 -3.25 -15.82
N LEU A 100 5.64 -2.65 -15.69
CA LEU A 100 4.87 -2.20 -16.86
C LEU A 100 5.68 -1.18 -17.68
N GLY A 101 5.51 -1.23 -19.01
CA GLY A 101 6.05 -0.22 -19.90
C GLY A 101 5.43 1.16 -19.63
N ASP A 102 6.13 2.20 -20.06
CA ASP A 102 5.62 3.57 -19.95
C ASP A 102 4.45 3.77 -20.92
N TYR A 103 3.26 4.03 -20.36
CA TYR A 103 2.05 4.26 -21.15
C TYR A 103 1.95 5.70 -21.68
N ILE A 104 2.82 6.61 -21.23
CA ILE A 104 2.90 7.98 -21.73
C ILE A 104 3.75 8.05 -23.01
N GLU A 105 4.73 7.14 -23.17
CA GLU A 105 5.58 7.07 -24.37
C GLU A 105 4.97 6.24 -25.53
N ALA A 106 3.78 5.66 -25.35
CA ALA A 106 3.16 4.72 -26.29
C ALA A 106 2.41 5.36 -27.48
#